data_AF-A0AAV7BSX5-F1
#
_entry.id   AF-A0AAV7BSX5-F1
#
_cell.length_a   1.000
_cell.length_b   1.000
_cell.length_c   1.000
_cell.angle_alpha   90.00
_cell.angle_beta   90.00
_cell.angle_gamma   90.00
#
_symmetry.space_group_name_H-M   'P 1'
#
loop_
_entity.id
_entity.type
_entity.pdbx_description
1 polymer ?
#
loop_
_entity_poly.entity_id
_entity_poly.type
_entity_poly.pdbx_seq_one_letter_code
_entity_poly.pdbx_strand_id
1 'polypeptide(L)'
;MASTFSRALFSRKSAGLLAMAGAGSLAAGYLISRDVISADTQKTRRLYPPSAEYPDLRKHYSSMASNLTPAIYAKLCNKSTPNGYTLDECIQPGVDNPGRPFIQSVGMIAGDEECYE
;
A
#
# COMPACT_ATOMS: atom_id res chain seq x y z
N MET A 1 -45.73 46.15 -6.97
CA MET A 1 -46.90 45.24 -7.07
C MET A 1 -46.73 44.14 -6.04
N ALA A 2 -47.82 43.82 -5.33
CA ALA A 2 -47.88 43.00 -4.13
C ALA A 2 -47.40 41.55 -4.31
N SER A 3 -46.79 40.96 -3.29
CA SER A 3 -47.46 39.95 -2.45
C SER A 3 -46.46 39.18 -1.57
N THR A 4 -46.77 39.15 -0.28
CA THR A 4 -46.33 38.20 0.74
C THR A 4 -46.87 36.80 0.46
N PHE A 5 -46.13 35.72 0.74
CA PHE A 5 -46.65 34.55 1.50
C PHE A 5 -45.56 33.53 1.84
N SER A 6 -45.47 33.23 3.14
CA SER A 6 -44.64 32.20 3.76
C SER A 6 -44.97 30.79 3.28
N ARG A 7 -43.97 29.91 3.14
CA ARG A 7 -44.18 28.46 3.33
C ARG A 7 -42.91 27.77 3.83
N ALA A 8 -42.72 27.85 5.13
CA ALA A 8 -42.00 26.84 5.87
C ALA A 8 -42.84 25.54 5.89
N LEU A 9 -42.12 24.42 5.86
CA LEU A 9 -42.51 23.10 6.37
C LEU A 9 -43.42 22.18 5.52
N PHE A 10 -42.89 20.96 5.36
CA PHE A 10 -43.53 19.69 5.03
C PHE A 10 -43.83 19.37 3.55
N SER A 11 -42.81 18.84 2.86
CA SER A 11 -43.01 17.71 1.94
C SER A 11 -42.36 16.47 2.53
N ARG A 12 -43.22 15.56 3.00
CA ARG A 12 -42.95 14.23 3.53
C ARG A 12 -42.36 13.32 2.44
N LYS A 13 -41.29 12.58 2.73
CA LYS A 13 -41.19 11.11 2.51
C LYS A 13 -40.27 10.50 3.59
N SER A 14 -40.84 9.54 4.34
CA SER A 14 -40.23 8.59 5.31
C SER A 14 -39.25 9.18 6.34
N ALA A 15 -39.66 9.62 7.54
CA ALA A 15 -40.17 8.80 8.65
C ALA A 15 -39.37 7.51 8.87
N GLY A 16 -38.31 7.58 9.68
CA GLY A 16 -37.56 6.40 10.12
C GLY A 16 -36.30 6.65 10.95
N LEU A 17 -36.15 7.76 11.69
CA LEU A 17 -35.01 8.00 12.58
C LEU A 17 -35.44 8.86 13.78
N LEU A 18 -36.30 8.32 14.65
CA LEU A 18 -36.65 9.01 15.90
C LEU A 18 -37.11 8.03 17.00
N ALA A 19 -36.15 7.31 17.58
CA ALA A 19 -36.20 6.63 18.88
C ALA A 19 -34.78 6.07 19.10
N MET A 20 -34.00 6.30 20.15
CA MET A 20 -34.30 6.54 21.56
C MET A 20 -33.16 7.37 22.18
N ALA A 21 -33.50 8.48 22.84
CA ALA A 21 -32.62 9.16 23.76
C ALA A 21 -32.57 8.34 25.07
N GLY A 22 -31.58 7.46 25.21
CA GLY A 22 -31.37 6.68 26.43
C GLY A 22 -30.30 5.62 26.23
N ALA A 23 -29.11 5.86 26.79
CA ALA A 23 -27.94 4.97 26.95
C ALA A 23 -27.38 4.21 25.71
N GLY A 24 -28.13 4.01 24.63
CA GLY A 24 -27.75 3.20 23.47
C GLY A 24 -27.21 3.97 22.27
N SER A 25 -27.29 5.31 22.26
CA SER A 25 -26.75 6.14 21.17
C SER A 25 -25.23 6.02 21.06
N LEU A 26 -24.52 5.86 22.19
CA LEU A 26 -23.07 5.64 22.19
C LEU A 26 -22.71 4.27 21.64
N ALA A 27 -23.50 3.23 21.93
CA ALA A 27 -23.24 1.87 21.43
C ALA A 27 -23.51 1.77 19.91
N ALA A 28 -24.60 2.38 19.43
CA ALA A 28 -24.87 2.46 18.00
C ALA A 28 -23.82 3.31 17.27
N GLY A 29 -23.40 4.44 17.85
CA GLY A 29 -22.29 5.25 17.33
C GLY A 29 -20.97 4.49 17.30
N TYR A 30 -20.64 3.71 18.34
CA TYR A 30 -19.42 2.90 18.43
C TYR A 30 -19.41 1.74 17.42
N LEU A 31 -20.57 1.14 17.14
CA LEU A 31 -20.69 0.08 16.14
C LEU A 31 -20.67 0.63 14.71
N ILE A 32 -21.16 1.86 14.48
CA ILE A 32 -21.13 2.51 13.17
C ILE A 32 -19.75 3.14 12.88
N SER A 33 -19.04 3.64 13.89
CA SER A 33 -17.65 4.15 13.76
C SER A 33 -16.58 3.05 13.74
N ARG A 34 -16.98 1.77 13.81
CA ARG A 34 -16.16 0.68 13.25
C ARG A 34 -16.27 0.71 11.73
N ASP A 35 -15.88 1.83 11.14
CA ASP A 35 -15.30 1.77 9.82
C ASP A 35 -14.15 0.78 9.96
N VAL A 36 -14.30 -0.36 9.30
CA VAL A 36 -13.21 -1.26 9.00
C VAL A 36 -12.11 -0.39 8.41
N ILE A 37 -11.12 -0.03 9.22
CA ILE A 37 -9.81 0.38 8.73
C ILE A 37 -9.26 -0.89 8.09
N SER A 38 -9.72 -1.14 6.87
CA SER A 38 -8.97 -1.94 5.94
C SER A 38 -7.74 -1.10 5.71
N ALA A 39 -6.63 -1.52 6.31
CA ALA A 39 -5.31 -1.19 5.80
C ALA A 39 -5.23 -1.83 4.41
N ASP A 40 -5.95 -1.25 3.44
CA ASP A 40 -5.63 -1.44 2.05
C ASP A 40 -4.17 -1.01 1.97
N THR A 41 -3.28 -1.96 1.71
CA THR A 41 -1.86 -1.74 1.49
C THR A 41 -1.78 -0.84 0.27
N GLN A 42 -1.92 0.45 0.54
CA GLN A 42 -2.14 1.48 -0.44
C GLN A 42 -0.82 1.64 -1.16
N LYS A 43 -0.70 0.90 -2.26
CA LYS A 43 0.31 1.01 -3.32
C LYS A 43 0.96 2.39 -3.28
N THR A 44 2.06 2.52 -2.54
CA THR A 44 2.81 3.76 -2.42
C THR A 44 3.27 4.06 -3.84
N ARG A 45 2.66 5.06 -4.48
CA ARG A 45 3.08 5.47 -5.82
C ARG A 45 4.53 5.95 -5.69
N ARG A 46 5.47 5.20 -6.28
CA ARG A 46 6.86 5.64 -6.38
C ARG A 46 6.90 7.03 -7.00
N LEU A 47 7.62 7.95 -6.35
CA LEU A 47 7.72 9.35 -6.77
C LEU A 47 8.75 9.51 -7.89
N TYR A 48 9.77 8.65 -7.90
CA TYR A 48 10.86 8.69 -8.86
C TYR A 48 10.70 7.61 -9.93
N PRO A 49 11.27 7.82 -11.13
CA PRO A 49 11.32 6.77 -12.14
C PRO A 49 12.18 5.60 -11.64
N PRO A 50 11.90 4.34 -12.07
CA PRO A 50 12.66 3.18 -11.62
C PRO A 50 14.17 3.27 -11.90
N SER A 51 14.59 4.03 -12.92
CA SER A 51 16.00 4.25 -13.22
C SER A 51 16.73 5.09 -12.17
N ALA A 52 16.02 5.95 -11.43
CA ALA A 52 16.61 6.78 -10.38
C ALA A 52 16.77 6.00 -9.05
N GLU A 53 15.98 4.95 -8.87
CA GLU A 53 16.01 4.10 -7.67
C GLU A 53 16.81 2.80 -7.89
N TYR A 54 17.27 2.55 -9.12
CA TYR A 54 18.06 1.36 -9.46
C TYR A 54 19.42 1.36 -8.71
N PRO A 55 19.80 0.26 -8.02
CA PRO A 55 21.01 0.23 -7.22
C PRO A 55 22.29 0.23 -8.07
N ASP A 56 23.35 0.86 -7.58
CA ASP A 56 24.68 0.79 -8.20
C ASP A 56 25.39 -0.51 -7.82
N LEU A 57 25.41 -1.45 -8.76
CA LEU A 57 25.94 -2.81 -8.57
C LEU A 57 27.27 -3.06 -9.29
N ARG A 58 27.96 -2.00 -9.74
CA ARG A 58 29.20 -2.13 -10.54
C ARG A 58 30.36 -2.84 -9.84
N LYS A 59 30.32 -2.94 -8.50
CA LYS A 59 31.36 -3.57 -7.66
C LYS A 59 30.86 -4.80 -6.91
N HIS A 60 29.72 -5.36 -7.34
CA HIS A 60 29.06 -6.45 -6.64
C HIS A 60 29.33 -7.80 -7.31
N TYR A 61 29.54 -8.83 -6.49
CA TYR A 61 29.87 -10.19 -6.87
C TYR A 61 28.81 -11.18 -6.32
N SER A 62 27.54 -10.90 -6.59
CA SER A 62 26.41 -11.75 -6.20
C SER A 62 25.62 -12.22 -7.43
N SER A 63 24.93 -13.35 -7.30
CA SER A 63 24.02 -13.86 -8.33
C SER A 63 22.89 -12.87 -8.64
N MET A 64 22.35 -12.20 -7.62
CA MET A 64 21.38 -11.13 -7.79
C MET A 64 21.95 -10.01 -8.66
N ALA A 65 23.16 -9.51 -8.37
CA ALA A 65 23.77 -8.42 -9.13
C ALA A 65 24.06 -8.79 -10.60
N SER A 66 24.46 -10.04 -10.86
CA SER A 66 24.71 -10.53 -12.22
C SER A 66 23.44 -10.67 -13.07
N ASN A 67 22.26 -10.81 -12.45
CA ASN A 67 21.00 -11.05 -13.16
C ASN A 67 20.02 -9.85 -13.10
N LEU A 68 20.16 -8.95 -12.14
CA LEU A 68 19.29 -7.79 -12.01
C LEU A 68 19.64 -6.76 -13.09
N THR A 69 18.74 -6.58 -14.05
CA THR A 69 18.88 -5.55 -15.10
C THR A 69 17.92 -4.38 -14.85
N PRO A 70 18.18 -3.17 -15.37
CA PRO A 70 17.25 -2.05 -15.26
C PRO A 70 15.86 -2.37 -15.80
N ALA A 71 15.77 -3.21 -16.85
CA ALA A 71 14.51 -3.65 -17.42
C ALA A 71 13.73 -4.59 -16.49
N ILE A 72 14.41 -5.50 -15.77
CA ILE A 72 13.79 -6.38 -14.78
C ILE A 72 13.33 -5.55 -13.57
N TYR A 73 14.21 -4.66 -13.07
CA TYR A 73 13.88 -3.79 -11.94
C TYR A 73 12.65 -2.94 -12.24
N ALA A 74 12.59 -2.25 -13.37
CA ALA A 74 11.45 -1.41 -13.75
C ALA A 74 10.12 -2.20 -13.87
N LYS A 75 10.17 -3.49 -14.22
CA LYS A 75 8.99 -4.36 -14.29
C LYS A 75 8.49 -4.80 -12.92
N LEU A 76 9.40 -4.99 -11.96
CA LEU A 76 9.12 -5.62 -10.67
C LEU A 76 9.07 -4.63 -9.50
N CYS A 77 9.67 -3.45 -9.61
CA CYS A 77 9.78 -2.47 -8.52
C CYS A 77 8.42 -2.00 -7.95
N ASN A 78 7.36 -2.06 -8.76
CA ASN A 78 6.00 -1.68 -8.36
C ASN A 78 5.13 -2.86 -7.92
N LYS A 79 5.70 -4.08 -7.87
CA LYS A 79 5.02 -5.27 -7.35
C LYS A 79 5.30 -5.42 -5.87
N SER A 80 4.31 -5.96 -5.18
CA SER A 80 4.44 -6.44 -3.81
C SER A 80 3.68 -7.75 -3.69
N THR A 81 4.09 -8.58 -2.76
CA THR A 81 3.36 -9.79 -2.38
C THR A 81 2.05 -9.42 -1.65
N PRO A 82 1.14 -10.37 -1.40
CA PRO A 82 -0.07 -10.11 -0.61
C PRO A 82 0.22 -9.56 0.79
N ASN A 83 1.37 -9.92 1.37
CA ASN A 83 1.82 -9.41 2.66
C ASN A 83 2.55 -8.06 2.57
N GLY A 84 2.67 -7.49 1.37
CA GLY A 84 3.31 -6.21 1.13
C GLY A 84 4.82 -6.26 0.96
N TYR A 85 5.43 -7.45 0.85
CA TYR A 85 6.88 -7.58 0.65
C TYR A 85 7.27 -7.16 -0.76
N THR A 86 8.33 -6.36 -0.89
CA THR A 86 8.72 -5.70 -2.13
C THR A 86 10.03 -6.22 -2.70
N LEU A 87 10.27 -5.97 -3.99
CA LEU A 87 11.55 -6.31 -4.62
C LEU A 87 12.75 -5.67 -3.90
N ASP A 88 12.61 -4.42 -3.44
CA ASP A 88 13.70 -3.71 -2.78
C ASP A 88 14.10 -4.42 -1.48
N GLU A 89 13.12 -4.88 -0.69
CA GLU A 89 13.36 -5.68 0.51
C GLU A 89 14.03 -7.02 0.18
N CYS A 90 13.63 -7.69 -0.91
CA CYS A 90 14.27 -8.93 -1.35
C CYS A 90 15.77 -8.74 -1.66
N ILE A 91 16.14 -7.66 -2.34
CA ILE A 91 17.51 -7.44 -2.85
C ILE A 91 18.40 -6.67 -1.89
N GLN A 92 17.83 -6.01 -0.87
CA GLN A 92 18.56 -5.16 0.07
C GLN A 92 19.82 -5.85 0.65
N PRO A 93 19.78 -7.14 1.06
CA PRO A 93 20.99 -7.80 1.56
C PRO A 93 22.11 -7.89 0.54
N GLY A 94 21.80 -8.07 -0.75
CA GLY A 94 22.81 -8.09 -1.80
C GLY A 94 23.31 -6.72 -2.19
N VAL A 95 22.46 -5.68 -2.11
CA VAL A 95 22.88 -4.29 -2.34
C VAL A 95 23.86 -3.85 -1.25
N ASP A 96 23.58 -4.18 0.01
CA ASP A 96 24.42 -3.80 1.15
C ASP A 96 25.74 -4.60 1.22
N ASN A 97 25.74 -5.83 0.71
CA ASN A 97 26.89 -6.73 0.77
C ASN A 97 27.45 -7.04 -0.64
N PRO A 98 28.44 -6.27 -1.13
CA PRO A 98 28.99 -6.45 -2.48
C PRO A 98 29.71 -7.79 -2.70
N GLY A 99 29.97 -8.57 -1.66
CA GLY A 99 30.59 -9.88 -1.77
C GLY A 99 32.09 -9.82 -2.09
N ARG A 100 32.64 -10.93 -2.60
CA ARG A 100 34.06 -11.05 -2.94
C ARG A 100 34.23 -11.74 -4.31
N PRO A 101 35.23 -11.36 -5.13
CA PRO A 101 35.37 -11.83 -6.52
C PRO A 101 35.39 -13.35 -6.73
N PHE A 102 35.86 -14.12 -5.74
CA PHE A 102 36.05 -15.57 -5.86
C PHE A 102 34.97 -16.41 -5.17
N ILE A 103 34.02 -15.77 -4.48
CA ILE A 103 32.93 -16.45 -3.76
C ILE A 103 31.63 -15.76 -4.13
N GLN A 104 30.86 -16.42 -4.99
CA GLN A 104 29.58 -15.90 -5.45
C GLN A 104 28.50 -16.19 -4.40
N SER A 105 27.97 -15.12 -3.80
CA SER A 105 26.81 -15.19 -2.93
C SER A 105 25.50 -15.06 -3.71
N VAL A 106 24.36 -15.42 -3.12
CA VAL A 106 23.05 -15.25 -3.78
C VAL A 106 22.68 -13.76 -3.85
N GLY A 107 22.72 -13.05 -2.73
CA GLY A 107 22.47 -11.60 -2.67
C GLY A 107 21.01 -11.19 -2.70
N MET A 108 20.08 -12.09 -2.36
CA MET A 108 18.67 -11.76 -2.17
C MET A 108 18.01 -12.77 -1.22
N ILE A 109 16.90 -12.37 -0.61
CA ILE A 109 16.08 -13.19 0.29
C ILE A 109 14.62 -13.16 -0.14
N ALA A 110 13.86 -14.19 0.22
CA ALA A 110 12.41 -14.21 0.11
C ALA A 110 11.81 -13.92 1.50
N GLY A 111 10.88 -12.97 1.58
CA GLY A 111 10.19 -12.61 2.82
C GLY A 111 8.98 -13.50 3.11
N ASP A 112 8.35 -14.02 2.07
CA ASP A 112 7.20 -14.92 2.10
C ASP A 112 7.25 -15.89 0.91
N GLU A 113 6.25 -16.78 0.80
CA GLU A 113 6.22 -17.83 -0.23
C GLU A 113 5.94 -17.26 -1.62
N GLU A 114 5.11 -16.21 -1.70
CA GLU A 114 4.71 -15.56 -2.94
C GLU A 114 5.83 -14.75 -3.60
N CYS A 115 6.94 -14.51 -2.89
CA CYS A 115 8.15 -13.92 -3.48
C CYS A 115 8.74 -14.72 -4.65
N TYR A 116 8.46 -16.03 -4.72
CA TYR A 116 8.97 -16.90 -5.78
C TYR A 116 8.12 -16.90 -7.06
N GLU A 117 6.93 -16.28 -7.04
CA GLU A 117 5.97 -16.23 -8.16
C GLU A 117 6.09 -14.93 -8.99
#